data_AF-A0A2N2WWF3-F1
#
_entry.id   AF-A0A2N2WWF3-F1
#
_cell.length_a   1.000
_cell.length_b   1.000
_cell.length_c   1.000
_cell.angle_alpha   90.00
_cell.angle_beta   90.00
_cell.angle_gamma   90.00
#
_symmetry.space_group_name_H-M   'P 1'
#
loop_
_entity.id
_entity.type
_entity.pdbx_description
1 polymer ?
#
loop_
_entity_poly.entity_id
_entity_poly.type
_entity_poly.pdbx_seq_one_letter_code
_entity_poly.pdbx_strand_id
1 'polypeptide(L)'
;PYFRIPGFQKIKRNDIVVFNQPADTLLDMNDFHPDRNYYEPIDKKTNLVKRCVGIPGDSLEIRDGYIFINGVRTVLPERAKPQYNFFINTEGRSINQISLVNRYGAREGLKYRNGDYALTNNGGYRLTLTDNEAKRIAKNPNVKGVVKMFEKPKGVDGGVFPHIPSLGWNIDNFGPIYIPQKGKTVKLDKRSLPFYKRIIQEYEKNNLIINGDEILINDKQVDSYTFKQDYYWMMGDNRQNSLDARFWGYVPFDHVVGKPVLIWFSWNTDGKGINKIRWDRMFTTVGGDGQPKSYFIYFIVALVIYIGFYEFKKIKNKRS
;
A
#
# COMPACT_ATOMS: atom_id res chain seq x y z
N PRO A 1 2.87 22.18 -18.82
CA PRO A 1 1.48 21.84 -18.44
C PRO A 1 1.15 20.39 -18.84
N TYR A 2 0.97 19.50 -17.87
CA TYR A 2 0.52 18.12 -18.14
C TYR A 2 -1.00 18.13 -18.27
N PHE A 3 -1.52 17.81 -19.46
CA PHE A 3 -2.96 17.69 -19.67
C PHE A 3 -3.44 16.35 -19.11
N ARG A 4 -4.35 16.41 -18.12
CA ARG A 4 -4.94 15.23 -17.52
C ARG A 4 -6.36 15.05 -18.02
N ILE A 5 -6.62 13.91 -18.66
CA ILE A 5 -7.97 13.53 -19.05
C ILE A 5 -8.78 13.27 -17.77
N PRO A 6 -10.00 13.83 -17.63
CA PRO A 6 -10.86 13.52 -16.51
C PRO A 6 -11.04 12.01 -16.33
N GLY A 7 -10.87 11.53 -15.10
CA GLY A 7 -11.04 10.11 -14.81
C GLY A 7 -12.50 9.68 -14.97
N PHE A 8 -12.72 8.53 -15.62
CA PHE A 8 -14.07 7.95 -15.79
C PHE A 8 -14.67 7.41 -14.48
N GLN A 9 -13.87 7.25 -13.42
CA GLN A 9 -14.29 6.73 -12.13
C GLN A 9 -13.64 7.52 -10.99
N LYS A 10 -14.39 7.69 -9.90
CA LYS A 10 -13.84 8.18 -8.63
C LYS A 10 -13.14 7.05 -7.88
N ILE A 11 -12.07 7.38 -7.16
CA ILE A 11 -11.43 6.46 -6.22
C ILE A 11 -12.39 6.25 -5.05
N LYS A 12 -12.63 4.99 -4.72
CA LYS A 12 -13.40 4.59 -3.54
C LYS A 12 -12.47 4.03 -2.48
N ARG A 13 -12.94 4.05 -1.25
CA ARG A 13 -12.26 3.36 -0.15
C ARG A 13 -12.03 1.89 -0.52
N ASN A 14 -10.85 1.39 -0.18
CA ASN A 14 -10.33 0.06 -0.49
C ASN A 14 -10.00 -0.23 -1.97
N ASP A 15 -10.10 0.74 -2.88
CA ASP A 15 -9.59 0.54 -4.24
C ASP A 15 -8.07 0.33 -4.25
N ILE A 16 -7.58 -0.47 -5.20
CA ILE A 16 -6.16 -0.48 -5.53
C ILE A 16 -5.88 0.70 -6.48
N VAL A 17 -4.85 1.47 -6.18
CA VAL A 17 -4.52 2.69 -6.93
C VAL A 17 -3.03 2.69 -7.28
N VAL A 18 -2.74 3.06 -8.53
CA VAL A 18 -1.41 3.39 -9.02
C VAL A 18 -1.22 4.89 -8.90
N PHE A 19 -0.12 5.32 -8.30
CA PHE A 19 0.21 6.74 -8.11
C PHE A 19 1.73 6.93 -8.08
N ASN A 20 2.16 8.13 -8.42
CA ASN A 20 3.54 8.56 -8.25
C ASN A 20 3.82 8.85 -6.78
N GLN A 21 4.91 8.33 -6.23
CA GLN A 21 5.24 8.52 -4.81
C GLN A 21 5.40 10.02 -4.48
N PRO A 22 4.59 10.58 -3.55
CA PRO A 22 4.63 12.01 -3.28
C PRO A 22 5.94 12.47 -2.63
N ALA A 23 6.60 11.56 -1.92
CA ALA A 23 7.86 11.78 -1.22
C ALA A 23 9.11 11.39 -2.01
N ASP A 24 8.99 11.17 -3.32
CA ASP A 24 10.13 10.85 -4.19
C ASP A 24 10.94 12.11 -4.53
N THR A 25 11.32 12.84 -3.49
CA THR A 25 12.21 14.00 -3.54
C THR A 25 13.46 13.80 -2.70
N LEU A 26 13.76 12.55 -2.34
CA LEU A 26 14.78 12.13 -1.39
C LEU A 26 15.84 11.34 -2.17
N LEU A 27 17.14 11.53 -1.88
CA LEU A 27 18.19 10.69 -2.47
C LEU A 27 18.00 9.21 -2.14
N ASP A 28 17.53 8.95 -0.92
CA ASP A 28 17.11 7.63 -0.45
C ASP A 28 15.62 7.66 -0.15
N MET A 29 14.86 6.82 -0.83
CA MET A 29 13.42 6.68 -0.67
C MET A 29 13.01 6.23 0.74
N ASN A 30 13.96 5.71 1.54
CA ASN A 30 13.75 5.28 2.92
C ASN A 30 14.16 6.34 3.97
N ASP A 31 14.78 7.45 3.56
CA ASP A 31 15.19 8.53 4.45
C ASP A 31 14.33 9.78 4.27
N PHE A 32 13.37 9.98 5.18
CA PHE A 32 12.47 11.14 5.17
C PHE A 32 13.08 12.42 5.75
N HIS A 33 14.40 12.43 6.02
CA HIS A 33 15.19 13.59 6.47
C HIS A 33 16.34 13.90 5.49
N PRO A 34 16.05 14.23 4.22
CA PRO A 34 17.08 14.43 3.20
C PRO A 34 17.93 15.68 3.51
N ASP A 35 19.21 15.62 3.17
CA ASP A 35 20.12 16.77 3.16
C ASP A 35 19.75 17.81 2.08
N ARG A 36 19.15 17.35 0.98
CA ARG A 36 18.62 18.18 -0.11
C ARG A 36 17.42 17.52 -0.80
N ASN A 37 16.46 18.34 -1.24
CA ASN A 37 15.33 17.86 -2.04
C ASN A 37 15.74 17.66 -3.51
N TYR A 38 15.54 16.45 -4.04
CA TYR A 38 15.64 16.15 -5.47
C TYR A 38 14.27 16.38 -6.11
N TYR A 39 14.12 17.46 -6.85
CA TYR A 39 12.84 17.75 -7.51
C TYR A 39 12.72 16.96 -8.82
N GLU A 40 12.03 15.83 -8.76
CA GLU A 40 11.66 15.09 -9.96
C GLU A 40 10.29 15.55 -10.51
N PRO A 41 10.18 15.73 -11.84
CA PRO A 41 8.89 15.83 -12.51
C PRO A 41 7.99 14.63 -12.15
N ILE A 42 6.67 14.88 -11.99
CA ILE A 42 5.70 13.86 -11.53
C ILE A 42 5.77 12.58 -12.37
N ASP A 43 6.01 12.69 -13.67
CA ASP A 43 6.10 11.58 -14.62
C ASP A 43 7.37 10.72 -14.48
N LYS A 44 8.41 11.24 -13.84
CA LYS A 44 9.65 10.50 -13.55
C LYS A 44 9.65 9.82 -12.19
N LYS A 45 8.77 10.27 -11.28
CA LYS A 45 8.63 9.68 -9.95
C LYS A 45 8.21 8.23 -10.02
N THR A 46 8.70 7.46 -9.06
CA THR A 46 8.41 6.05 -8.84
C THR A 46 6.91 5.78 -8.75
N ASN A 47 6.43 4.84 -9.55
CA ASN A 47 5.05 4.37 -9.50
C ASN A 47 4.89 3.34 -8.38
N LEU A 48 3.95 3.60 -7.47
CA LEU A 48 3.56 2.69 -6.41
C LEU A 48 2.14 2.17 -6.63
N VAL A 49 1.91 0.93 -6.20
CA VAL A 49 0.58 0.31 -6.18
C VAL A 49 0.22 0.02 -4.74
N LYS A 50 -0.80 0.69 -4.22
CA LYS A 50 -1.26 0.54 -2.84
C LYS A 50 -2.78 0.57 -2.76
N ARG A 51 -3.34 0.26 -1.59
CA ARG A 51 -4.76 0.37 -1.31
C ARG A 51 -5.09 1.77 -0.81
N CYS A 52 -6.14 2.37 -1.37
CA CYS A 52 -6.70 3.63 -0.90
C CYS A 52 -7.52 3.38 0.37
N VAL A 53 -6.90 3.59 1.53
CA VAL A 53 -7.52 3.34 2.83
C VAL A 53 -8.37 4.51 3.31
N GLY A 54 -7.90 5.74 3.08
CA GLY A 54 -8.63 6.97 3.42
C GLY A 54 -8.89 7.80 2.16
N ILE A 55 -10.09 8.37 2.08
CA ILE A 55 -10.52 9.26 0.99
C ILE A 55 -10.74 10.69 1.51
N PRO A 56 -10.87 11.71 0.64
CA PRO A 56 -11.09 13.09 1.06
C PRO A 56 -12.24 13.23 2.04
N GLY A 57 -12.00 13.92 3.16
CA GLY A 57 -13.00 14.17 4.19
C GLY A 57 -13.01 13.15 5.33
N ASP A 58 -12.29 12.04 5.21
CA ASP A 58 -12.23 11.03 6.27
C ASP A 58 -11.43 11.49 7.48
N SER A 59 -11.83 11.04 8.67
CA SER A 59 -10.94 10.90 9.81
C SER A 59 -10.34 9.49 9.83
N LEU A 60 -9.02 9.37 9.84
CA LEU A 60 -8.30 8.10 9.83
C LEU A 60 -7.55 7.89 11.13
N GLU A 61 -7.65 6.69 11.68
CA GLU A 61 -6.94 6.24 12.88
C GLU A 61 -6.54 4.78 12.71
N ILE A 62 -5.43 4.38 13.32
CA ILE A 62 -4.99 2.99 13.41
C ILE A 62 -4.88 2.63 14.88
N ARG A 63 -5.54 1.53 15.29
CA ARG A 63 -5.48 0.98 16.65
C ARG A 63 -5.12 -0.49 16.53
N ASP A 64 -4.03 -0.91 17.16
CA ASP A 64 -3.53 -2.29 17.11
C ASP A 64 -3.49 -2.84 15.66
N GLY A 65 -2.93 -2.05 14.74
CA GLY A 65 -2.80 -2.37 13.31
C GLY A 65 -4.10 -2.38 12.50
N TYR A 66 -5.25 -2.15 13.13
CA TYR A 66 -6.55 -2.06 12.47
C TYR A 66 -6.90 -0.62 12.15
N ILE A 67 -7.36 -0.40 10.92
CA ILE A 67 -7.73 0.93 10.44
C ILE A 67 -9.18 1.22 10.83
N PHE A 68 -9.39 2.40 11.40
CA PHE A 68 -10.67 3.01 11.69
C PHE A 68 -10.83 4.25 10.82
N ILE A 69 -12.00 4.37 10.17
CA ILE A 69 -12.38 5.55 9.40
C ILE A 69 -13.64 6.13 10.01
N ASN A 70 -13.60 7.40 10.39
CA ASN A 70 -14.68 8.10 11.09
C ASN A 70 -15.13 7.33 12.34
N GLY A 71 -14.16 6.78 13.09
CA GLY A 71 -14.39 5.98 14.30
C GLY A 71 -14.84 4.53 14.05
N VAL A 72 -15.13 4.13 12.82
CA VAL A 72 -15.62 2.79 12.47
C VAL A 72 -14.50 1.93 11.89
N ARG A 73 -14.33 0.71 12.42
CA ARG A 73 -13.34 -0.24 11.90
C ARG A 73 -13.64 -0.58 10.45
N THR A 74 -12.64 -0.45 9.59
CA THR A 74 -12.77 -0.74 8.16
C THR A 74 -12.96 -2.23 7.90
N VAL A 75 -13.87 -2.54 6.98
CA VAL A 75 -14.05 -3.87 6.43
C VAL A 75 -13.39 -3.90 5.05
N LEU A 76 -12.46 -4.84 4.86
CA LEU A 76 -11.79 -5.03 3.58
C LEU A 76 -12.63 -5.93 2.68
N PRO A 77 -12.57 -5.73 1.35
CA PRO A 77 -13.28 -6.61 0.41
C PRO A 77 -12.74 -8.03 0.50
N GLU A 78 -13.55 -9.03 0.15
CA GLU A 78 -13.23 -10.46 0.28
C GLU A 78 -11.91 -10.88 -0.42
N ARG A 79 -11.59 -10.22 -1.53
CA ARG A 79 -10.35 -10.41 -2.29
C ARG A 79 -9.11 -9.80 -1.65
N ALA A 80 -9.27 -8.91 -0.68
CA ALA A 80 -8.14 -8.31 0.02
C ALA A 80 -7.45 -9.37 0.87
N LYS A 81 -6.13 -9.39 0.79
CA LYS A 81 -5.28 -10.34 1.53
C LYS A 81 -4.25 -9.54 2.32
N PRO A 82 -4.70 -8.73 3.31
CA PRO A 82 -3.75 -8.01 4.16
C PRO A 82 -2.88 -9.01 4.89
N GLN A 83 -1.59 -8.74 4.94
CA GLN A 83 -0.60 -9.55 5.61
C GLN A 83 -0.07 -8.79 6.82
N TYR A 84 0.16 -9.52 7.89
CA TYR A 84 0.72 -9.03 9.14
C TYR A 84 1.87 -9.92 9.59
N ASN A 85 2.72 -9.38 10.46
CA ASN A 85 3.74 -10.19 11.14
C ASN A 85 3.07 -11.03 12.25
N PHE A 86 3.43 -12.30 12.32
CA PHE A 86 3.00 -13.24 13.35
C PHE A 86 4.20 -13.93 14.01
N PHE A 87 4.07 -14.17 15.30
CA PHE A 87 4.92 -15.10 16.02
C PHE A 87 4.22 -16.46 16.11
N ILE A 88 4.88 -17.50 15.59
CA ILE A 88 4.41 -18.88 15.58
C ILE A 88 5.22 -19.66 16.61
N ASN A 89 4.67 -19.87 17.79
CA ASN A 89 5.33 -20.64 18.84
C ASN A 89 5.30 -22.14 18.49
N THR A 90 6.48 -22.75 18.39
CA THR A 90 6.62 -24.20 18.15
C THR A 90 7.40 -24.93 19.25
N GLU A 91 7.79 -24.23 20.31
CA GLU A 91 8.66 -24.72 21.39
C GLU A 91 9.97 -25.34 20.84
N GLY A 92 10.56 -24.67 19.84
CA GLY A 92 11.81 -25.09 19.19
C GLY A 92 11.66 -26.21 18.16
N ARG A 93 10.46 -26.78 17.99
CA ARG A 93 10.21 -27.80 16.97
C ARG A 93 10.20 -27.17 15.59
N SER A 94 10.97 -27.76 14.67
CA SER A 94 11.03 -27.28 13.30
C SER A 94 9.76 -27.62 12.53
N ILE A 95 9.39 -26.73 11.61
CA ILE A 95 8.42 -27.01 10.56
C ILE A 95 9.19 -27.09 9.25
N ASN A 96 8.88 -28.10 8.43
CA ASN A 96 9.48 -28.26 7.12
C ASN A 96 9.35 -26.97 6.28
N GLN A 97 10.47 -26.48 5.74
CA GLN A 97 10.57 -25.19 5.02
C GLN A 97 9.63 -25.12 3.81
N ILE A 98 9.52 -26.20 3.05
CA ILE A 98 8.61 -26.29 1.90
C ILE A 98 7.15 -26.15 2.36
N SER A 99 6.80 -26.72 3.51
CA SER A 99 5.47 -26.58 4.09
C SER A 99 5.19 -25.15 4.56
N LEU A 100 6.17 -24.46 5.15
CA LEU A 100 6.04 -23.04 5.53
C LEU A 100 5.64 -22.19 4.33
N VAL A 101 6.31 -22.38 3.18
CA VAL A 101 6.01 -21.62 1.95
C VAL A 101 4.72 -22.11 1.29
N ASN A 102 4.66 -23.38 0.87
CA ASN A 102 3.63 -23.85 -0.05
C ASN A 102 2.28 -24.12 0.64
N ARG A 103 2.29 -24.59 1.89
CA ARG A 103 1.06 -24.91 2.63
C ARG A 103 0.58 -23.72 3.46
N TYR A 104 1.51 -23.06 4.16
CA TYR A 104 1.17 -22.00 5.10
C TYR A 104 1.33 -20.60 4.53
N GLY A 105 1.88 -20.43 3.33
CA GLY A 105 1.92 -19.15 2.64
C GLY A 105 2.96 -18.18 3.20
N ALA A 106 3.99 -18.66 3.91
CA ALA A 106 5.08 -17.83 4.38
C ALA A 106 5.89 -17.25 3.21
N ARG A 107 6.07 -15.93 3.20
CA ARG A 107 6.80 -15.21 2.14
C ARG A 107 8.00 -14.44 2.69
N GLU A 108 7.75 -13.79 3.82
CA GLU A 108 8.70 -12.97 4.55
C GLU A 108 8.71 -13.38 6.01
N GLY A 109 9.75 -12.97 6.72
CA GLY A 109 9.99 -13.36 8.09
C GLY A 109 11.48 -13.41 8.41
N LEU A 110 11.80 -13.85 9.62
CA LEU A 110 13.17 -14.07 10.01
C LEU A 110 13.74 -15.26 9.22
N LYS A 111 14.87 -15.05 8.54
CA LYS A 111 15.55 -16.08 7.74
C LYS A 111 17.02 -16.18 8.12
N TYR A 112 17.58 -17.38 7.99
CA TYR A 112 19.03 -17.59 8.00
C TYR A 112 19.66 -17.05 6.71
N ARG A 113 20.99 -16.95 6.67
CA ARG A 113 21.73 -16.50 5.47
C ARG A 113 21.49 -17.36 4.23
N ASN A 114 21.12 -18.63 4.41
CA ASN A 114 20.80 -19.54 3.32
C ASN A 114 19.37 -19.36 2.77
N GLY A 115 18.57 -18.45 3.33
CA GLY A 115 17.19 -18.18 2.92
C GLY A 115 16.10 -18.99 3.63
N ASP A 116 16.46 -19.97 4.45
CA ASP A 116 15.49 -20.74 5.23
C ASP A 116 14.88 -19.90 6.36
N TYR A 117 13.60 -20.15 6.68
CA TYR A 117 12.98 -19.51 7.84
C TYR A 117 13.65 -19.99 9.13
N ALA A 118 14.08 -19.01 9.93
CA ALA A 118 14.82 -19.24 11.14
C ALA A 118 13.90 -19.30 12.36
N LEU A 119 14.27 -20.17 13.31
CA LEU A 119 13.73 -20.12 14.66
C LEU A 119 14.33 -18.93 15.40
N THR A 120 13.48 -18.20 16.09
CA THR A 120 13.89 -17.21 17.09
C THR A 120 14.44 -17.91 18.34
N ASN A 121 15.16 -17.16 19.18
CA ASN A 121 15.64 -17.65 20.48
C ASN A 121 14.51 -18.13 21.41
N ASN A 122 13.27 -17.69 21.17
CA ASN A 122 12.08 -18.09 21.94
C ASN A 122 11.42 -19.36 21.39
N GLY A 123 12.07 -20.11 20.51
CA GLY A 123 11.58 -21.39 20.00
C GLY A 123 10.37 -21.28 19.06
N GLY A 124 10.29 -20.21 18.26
CA GLY A 124 9.22 -20.03 17.29
C GLY A 124 9.64 -19.25 16.06
N TYR A 125 8.78 -19.19 15.04
CA TYR A 125 9.02 -18.46 13.80
C TYR A 125 8.41 -17.06 13.83
N ARG A 126 9.08 -16.08 13.20
CA ARG A 126 8.45 -14.81 12.81
C ARG A 126 8.13 -14.85 11.33
N LEU A 127 6.86 -14.84 10.98
CA LEU A 127 6.38 -14.97 9.60
C LEU A 127 5.39 -13.86 9.26
N THR A 128 5.47 -13.35 8.03
CA THR A 128 4.46 -12.46 7.46
C THR A 128 3.38 -13.30 6.79
N LEU A 129 2.15 -13.24 7.29
CA LEU A 129 1.03 -14.09 6.89
C LEU A 129 -0.27 -13.28 6.78
N THR A 130 -1.25 -13.77 6.02
CA THR A 130 -2.65 -13.36 6.17
C THR A 130 -3.29 -14.00 7.40
N ASP A 131 -4.42 -13.45 7.88
CA ASP A 131 -5.19 -14.04 8.98
C ASP A 131 -5.62 -15.49 8.70
N ASN A 132 -5.97 -15.81 7.45
CA ASN A 132 -6.37 -17.17 7.07
C ASN A 132 -5.18 -18.14 7.01
N GLU A 133 -4.00 -17.68 6.58
CA GLU A 133 -2.76 -18.45 6.62
C GLU A 133 -2.31 -18.70 8.08
N ALA A 134 -2.41 -17.69 8.94
CA ALA A 134 -2.16 -17.81 10.38
C ALA A 134 -3.10 -18.83 11.05
N LYS A 135 -4.40 -18.79 10.74
CA LYS A 135 -5.38 -19.80 11.19
C LYS A 135 -5.05 -21.21 10.69
N ARG A 136 -4.46 -21.32 9.48
CA ARG A 136 -4.09 -22.62 8.90
C ARG A 136 -2.85 -23.20 9.60
N ILE A 137 -1.80 -22.42 9.80
CA ILE A 137 -0.58 -22.89 10.48
C ILE A 137 -0.83 -23.21 11.95
N ALA A 138 -1.79 -22.53 12.61
CA ALA A 138 -2.22 -22.83 13.97
C ALA A 138 -2.72 -24.28 14.17
N LYS A 139 -3.16 -24.95 13.09
CA LYS A 139 -3.62 -26.35 13.13
C LYS A 139 -2.49 -27.38 13.01
N ASN A 140 -1.25 -26.94 12.82
CA ASN A 140 -0.11 -27.84 12.74
C ASN A 140 0.20 -28.43 14.14
N PRO A 141 0.40 -29.76 14.29
CA PRO A 141 0.72 -30.39 15.59
C PRO A 141 1.96 -29.82 16.30
N ASN A 142 2.89 -29.24 15.54
CA ASN A 142 4.10 -28.62 16.07
C ASN A 142 3.85 -27.19 16.60
N VAL A 143 2.72 -26.57 16.30
CA VAL A 143 2.39 -25.19 16.70
C VAL A 143 1.59 -25.19 18.01
N LYS A 144 2.06 -24.41 18.98
CA LYS A 144 1.43 -24.25 20.30
C LYS A 144 0.68 -22.94 20.44
N GLY A 145 1.03 -21.94 19.62
CA GLY A 145 0.38 -20.65 19.64
C GLY A 145 0.72 -19.83 18.41
N VAL A 146 -0.22 -18.98 18.01
CA VAL A 146 -0.05 -18.02 16.91
C VAL A 146 -0.48 -16.66 17.43
N VAL A 147 0.47 -15.73 17.51
CA VAL A 147 0.25 -14.39 18.03
C VAL A 147 0.50 -13.40 16.90
N LYS A 148 -0.50 -12.60 16.56
CA LYS A 148 -0.30 -11.46 15.65
C LYS A 148 0.53 -10.41 16.38
N MET A 149 1.60 -9.94 15.73
CA MET A 149 2.52 -8.99 16.31
C MET A 149 2.11 -7.59 15.90
N PHE A 150 1.82 -6.76 16.90
CA PHE A 150 1.67 -5.33 16.73
C PHE A 150 2.68 -4.63 17.63
N GLU A 151 3.15 -3.48 17.17
CA GLU A 151 3.89 -2.59 18.05
C GLU A 151 2.96 -2.13 19.17
N LYS A 152 3.42 -2.24 20.42
CA LYS A 152 2.62 -1.86 21.58
C LYS A 152 2.33 -0.35 21.53
N PRO A 153 1.17 0.12 22.04
CA PRO A 153 0.90 1.54 22.13
C PRO A 153 1.88 2.26 23.09
N LYS A 154 2.23 3.50 22.72
CA LYS A 154 2.96 4.53 23.48
C LYS A 154 4.43 4.22 23.82
N GLY A 155 5.31 4.57 22.88
CA GLY A 155 6.74 4.79 23.07
C GLY A 155 7.21 6.10 22.43
N VAL A 156 8.52 6.33 22.37
CA VAL A 156 9.15 7.43 21.61
C VAL A 156 9.38 6.92 20.19
N ASP A 157 8.38 7.02 19.33
CA ASP A 157 8.61 6.80 17.90
C ASP A 157 8.05 7.99 17.10
N GLY A 158 8.95 8.64 16.37
CA GLY A 158 8.68 9.72 15.42
C GLY A 158 8.96 9.28 13.98
N GLY A 159 9.10 7.97 13.73
CA GLY A 159 9.38 7.41 12.41
C GLY A 159 8.18 7.43 11.45
N VAL A 160 6.97 7.65 11.97
CA VAL A 160 5.74 7.80 11.17
C VAL A 160 5.34 9.27 11.04
N PHE A 161 4.68 9.61 9.93
CA PHE A 161 4.08 10.91 9.68
C PHE A 161 3.23 11.38 10.89
N PRO A 162 3.28 12.66 11.29
CA PRO A 162 4.06 13.77 10.74
C PRO A 162 5.48 13.88 11.33
N HIS A 163 6.04 12.80 11.86
CA HIS A 163 7.37 12.73 12.48
C HIS A 163 7.52 13.56 13.75
N ILE A 164 6.53 13.45 14.65
CA ILE A 164 6.51 14.13 15.94
C ILE A 164 6.58 13.09 17.05
N PRO A 165 7.75 12.89 17.71
CA PRO A 165 7.91 11.88 18.74
C PRO A 165 6.95 12.02 19.92
N SER A 166 6.53 13.25 20.27
CA SER A 166 5.61 13.50 21.39
C SER A 166 4.19 12.98 21.16
N LEU A 167 3.81 12.62 19.93
CA LEU A 167 2.56 11.93 19.64
C LEU A 167 2.60 10.44 20.05
N GLY A 168 3.80 9.86 20.14
CA GLY A 168 4.01 8.44 20.46
C GLY A 168 3.36 7.48 19.47
N TRP A 169 3.22 7.90 18.22
CA TRP A 169 2.62 7.12 17.14
C TRP A 169 3.63 6.15 16.54
N ASN A 170 3.14 5.02 16.04
CA ASN A 170 3.91 4.05 15.30
C ASN A 170 3.08 3.45 14.15
N ILE A 171 3.63 2.48 13.43
CA ILE A 171 3.00 1.90 12.24
C ILE A 171 1.67 1.18 12.50
N ASP A 172 1.45 0.74 13.75
CA ASP A 172 0.27 -0.01 14.20
C ASP A 172 -0.66 0.82 15.10
N ASN A 173 -0.22 1.98 15.59
CA ASN A 173 -0.99 2.89 16.45
C ASN A 173 -0.75 4.33 16.05
N PHE A 174 -1.73 4.92 15.36
CA PHE A 174 -1.55 6.17 14.62
C PHE A 174 -2.84 6.99 14.60
N GLY A 175 -2.71 8.31 14.67
CA GLY A 175 -3.85 9.22 14.54
C GLY A 175 -4.64 9.43 15.84
N PRO A 176 -5.85 9.98 15.73
CA PRO A 176 -6.57 10.27 14.48
C PRO A 176 -5.97 11.43 13.67
N ILE A 177 -6.16 11.41 12.35
CA ILE A 177 -5.87 12.52 11.42
C ILE A 177 -7.06 12.81 10.51
N TYR A 178 -7.15 14.02 9.96
CA TYR A 178 -8.12 14.38 8.93
C TYR A 178 -7.49 14.28 7.54
N ILE A 179 -8.13 13.56 6.60
CA ILE A 179 -7.72 13.45 5.21
C ILE A 179 -8.26 14.66 4.41
N PRO A 180 -7.40 15.54 3.90
CA PRO A 180 -7.85 16.78 3.27
C PRO A 180 -8.74 16.61 2.04
N GLN A 181 -9.70 17.53 1.91
CA GLN A 181 -10.68 17.57 0.82
C GLN A 181 -10.68 18.93 0.16
N LYS A 182 -10.76 18.94 -1.17
CA LYS A 182 -10.82 20.16 -1.96
C LYS A 182 -11.93 21.09 -1.45
N GLY A 183 -11.59 22.36 -1.24
CA GLY A 183 -12.50 23.40 -0.78
C GLY A 183 -12.78 23.39 0.72
N LYS A 184 -12.29 22.40 1.48
CA LYS A 184 -12.43 22.41 2.94
C LYS A 184 -11.37 23.33 3.57
N THR A 185 -11.80 24.12 4.54
CA THR A 185 -10.94 24.95 5.38
C THR A 185 -10.64 24.27 6.71
N VAL A 186 -9.38 24.33 7.16
CA VAL A 186 -8.92 23.90 8.48
C VAL A 186 -8.21 25.03 9.19
N LYS A 187 -8.22 25.01 10.52
CA LYS A 187 -7.41 25.92 11.34
C LYS A 187 -5.92 25.57 11.18
N LEU A 188 -5.09 26.60 11.05
CA LEU A 188 -3.63 26.49 10.95
C LEU A 188 -2.98 27.09 12.20
N ASP A 189 -2.30 26.26 12.97
CA ASP A 189 -1.53 26.64 14.15
C ASP A 189 -0.32 25.71 14.34
N LYS A 190 0.50 25.92 15.37
CA LYS A 190 1.68 25.08 15.66
C LYS A 190 1.37 23.58 15.76
N ARG A 191 0.14 23.19 16.13
CA ARG A 191 -0.26 21.79 16.29
C ARG A 191 -0.73 21.18 14.98
N SER A 192 -1.48 21.93 14.16
CA SER A 192 -1.99 21.42 12.88
C SER A 192 -1.00 21.58 11.71
N LEU A 193 -0.10 22.56 11.79
CA LEU A 193 0.84 22.87 10.71
C LEU A 193 1.72 21.69 10.29
N PRO A 194 2.29 20.85 11.19
CA PRO A 194 3.11 19.71 10.77
C PRO A 194 2.39 18.74 9.83
N PHE A 195 1.06 18.61 9.96
CA PHE A 195 0.26 17.75 9.09
C PHE A 195 0.08 18.38 7.70
N TYR A 196 -0.04 19.71 7.61
CA TYR A 196 -0.43 20.38 6.36
C TYR A 196 0.70 21.14 5.68
N LYS A 197 1.86 21.29 6.32
CA LYS A 197 3.04 21.99 5.79
C LYS A 197 3.41 21.52 4.39
N ARG A 198 3.53 20.20 4.20
CA ARG A 198 3.87 19.61 2.89
C ARG A 198 2.79 19.85 1.84
N ILE A 199 1.52 19.82 2.23
CA ILE A 199 0.42 20.15 1.33
C ILE A 199 0.56 21.59 0.82
N ILE A 200 0.74 22.53 1.74
CA ILE A 200 0.80 23.96 1.44
C ILE A 200 2.00 24.29 0.54
N GLN A 201 3.20 23.81 0.91
CA GLN A 201 4.45 24.13 0.22
C GLN A 201 4.65 23.30 -1.04
N GLU A 202 4.57 21.97 -0.92
CA GLU A 202 5.03 21.07 -1.98
C GLU A 202 3.94 20.72 -2.98
N TYR A 203 2.72 20.46 -2.50
CA TYR A 203 1.65 19.96 -3.38
C TYR A 203 0.81 21.11 -3.97
N GLU A 204 0.58 22.17 -3.21
CA GLU A 204 -0.23 23.32 -3.63
C GLU A 204 0.58 24.58 -3.95
N LYS A 205 1.92 24.46 -3.90
CA LYS A 205 2.92 25.41 -4.39
C LYS A 205 2.78 26.83 -3.84
N ASN A 206 2.53 26.94 -2.53
CA ASN A 206 2.53 28.23 -1.85
C ASN A 206 3.86 28.46 -1.10
N ASN A 207 4.27 29.72 -1.00
CA ASN A 207 5.32 30.11 -0.06
C ASN A 207 4.75 30.03 1.38
N LEU A 208 5.48 29.42 2.31
CA LEU A 208 5.09 29.31 3.72
C LEU A 208 6.26 29.75 4.59
N ILE A 209 6.03 30.78 5.40
CA ILE A 209 7.00 31.32 6.36
C ILE A 209 6.41 31.14 7.77
N ILE A 210 7.25 30.73 8.72
CA ILE A 210 6.87 30.48 10.11
C ILE A 210 7.78 31.31 11.00
N ASN A 211 7.22 32.33 11.66
CA ASN A 211 7.93 33.24 12.55
C ASN A 211 7.34 33.13 13.96
N GLY A 212 7.86 32.19 14.77
CA GLY A 212 7.29 31.92 16.09
C GLY A 212 5.87 31.35 16.00
N ASP A 213 4.87 32.15 16.39
CA ASP A 213 3.44 31.81 16.29
C ASP A 213 2.78 32.34 15.00
N GLU A 214 3.45 33.23 14.26
CA GLU A 214 2.93 33.77 13.02
C GLU A 214 3.19 32.82 11.86
N ILE A 215 2.13 32.52 11.10
CA ILE A 215 2.18 31.70 9.90
C ILE A 215 1.77 32.58 8.72
N LEU A 216 2.67 32.73 7.75
CA LEU A 216 2.42 33.48 6.53
C LEU A 216 2.35 32.53 5.34
N ILE A 217 1.31 32.67 4.52
CA ILE A 217 1.19 31.98 3.23
C ILE A 217 1.14 33.03 2.13
N ASN A 218 2.11 32.99 1.20
CA ASN A 218 2.28 33.99 0.14
C ASN A 218 2.25 35.42 0.71
N ASP A 219 3.10 35.66 1.71
CA ASP A 219 3.33 36.95 2.40
C ASP A 219 2.11 37.52 3.15
N LYS A 220 1.06 36.72 3.33
CA LYS A 220 -0.11 37.08 4.12
C LYS A 220 -0.20 36.23 5.38
N GLN A 221 -0.33 36.88 6.53
CA GLN A 221 -0.62 36.18 7.78
C GLN A 221 -1.97 35.47 7.70
N VAL A 222 -2.00 34.21 8.11
CA VAL A 222 -3.19 33.36 8.07
C VAL A 222 -3.32 32.54 9.36
N ASP A 223 -4.55 32.22 9.72
CA ASP A 223 -4.90 31.32 10.83
C ASP A 223 -5.61 30.04 10.34
N SER A 224 -5.72 29.89 9.03
CA SER A 224 -6.49 28.84 8.38
C SER A 224 -5.98 28.56 6.96
N TYR A 225 -6.33 27.38 6.44
CA TYR A 225 -5.97 26.97 5.09
C TYR A 225 -7.12 26.26 4.40
N THR A 226 -7.38 26.62 3.14
CA THR A 226 -8.37 25.95 2.27
C THR A 226 -7.67 25.13 1.21
N PHE A 227 -7.91 23.82 1.21
CA PHE A 227 -7.25 22.90 0.28
C PHE A 227 -7.73 23.11 -1.16
N LYS A 228 -6.78 23.14 -2.11
CA LYS A 228 -7.05 23.33 -3.54
C LYS A 228 -7.33 22.02 -4.27
N GLN A 229 -7.00 20.87 -3.66
CA GLN A 229 -7.26 19.55 -4.24
C GLN A 229 -7.63 18.49 -3.19
N ASP A 230 -8.02 17.32 -3.70
CA ASP A 230 -8.35 16.13 -2.91
C ASP A 230 -7.09 15.34 -2.55
N TYR A 231 -7.10 14.75 -1.35
CA TYR A 231 -6.00 13.96 -0.83
C TYR A 231 -6.45 12.56 -0.41
N TYR A 232 -5.53 11.61 -0.47
CA TYR A 232 -5.79 10.20 -0.21
C TYR A 232 -4.76 9.62 0.74
N TRP A 233 -5.15 8.58 1.46
CA TRP A 233 -4.26 7.80 2.31
C TRP A 233 -4.03 6.41 1.71
N MET A 234 -2.82 6.19 1.19
CA MET A 234 -2.46 4.97 0.46
C MET A 234 -1.59 4.05 1.32
N MET A 235 -2.07 2.83 1.60
CA MET A 235 -1.35 1.84 2.43
C MET A 235 -1.13 0.52 1.71
N GLY A 236 -0.02 -0.14 1.99
CA GLY A 236 0.25 -1.48 1.45
C GLY A 236 -0.58 -2.55 2.17
N ASP A 237 -0.94 -3.60 1.44
CA ASP A 237 -1.58 -4.76 2.06
C ASP A 237 -0.58 -5.57 2.92
N ASN A 238 0.72 -5.48 2.67
CA ASN A 238 1.76 -6.02 3.54
C ASN A 238 2.06 -5.03 4.68
N ARG A 239 1.31 -5.11 5.78
CA ARG A 239 1.13 -3.99 6.71
C ARG A 239 2.39 -3.59 7.45
N GLN A 240 3.23 -4.51 7.89
CA GLN A 240 4.48 -4.15 8.55
C GLN A 240 5.68 -4.06 7.60
N ASN A 241 5.55 -4.52 6.35
CA ASN A 241 6.65 -4.53 5.38
C ASN A 241 6.29 -3.69 4.14
N SER A 242 5.71 -2.52 4.36
CA SER A 242 5.33 -1.59 3.31
C SER A 242 5.70 -0.18 3.72
N LEU A 243 6.63 0.41 2.98
CA LEU A 243 6.78 1.85 2.92
C LEU A 243 5.52 2.43 2.25
N ASP A 244 4.74 3.19 3.01
CA ASP A 244 3.45 3.76 2.60
C ASP A 244 3.11 5.08 3.30
N ALA A 245 1.87 5.57 3.15
CA ALA A 245 1.44 6.87 3.67
C ALA A 245 1.66 7.06 5.18
N ARG A 246 1.81 5.98 5.97
CA ARG A 246 2.21 6.09 7.37
C ARG A 246 3.56 6.77 7.55
N PHE A 247 4.44 6.71 6.57
CA PHE A 247 5.75 7.35 6.62
C PHE A 247 5.73 8.72 5.94
N TRP A 248 5.20 8.84 4.72
CA TRP A 248 5.28 10.10 3.97
C TRP A 248 4.05 11.02 4.05
N GLY A 249 2.93 10.53 4.57
CA GLY A 249 1.67 11.27 4.65
C GLY A 249 0.80 11.20 3.39
N TYR A 250 0.12 12.32 3.10
CA TYR A 250 -0.96 12.38 2.11
C TYR A 250 -0.50 12.22 0.66
N VAL A 251 -1.32 11.55 -0.15
CA VAL A 251 -1.17 11.46 -1.60
C VAL A 251 -2.14 12.44 -2.28
N PRO A 252 -1.66 13.54 -2.92
CA PRO A 252 -2.52 14.45 -3.66
C PRO A 252 -3.11 13.77 -4.91
N PHE A 253 -4.30 14.21 -5.32
CA PHE A 253 -4.99 13.66 -6.49
C PHE A 253 -4.17 13.79 -7.78
N ASP A 254 -3.40 14.87 -7.93
CA ASP A 254 -2.54 15.09 -9.10
C ASP A 254 -1.43 14.02 -9.27
N HIS A 255 -1.07 13.27 -8.22
CA HIS A 255 -0.12 12.14 -8.29
C HIS A 255 -0.79 10.80 -8.64
N VAL A 256 -2.13 10.72 -8.63
CA VAL A 256 -2.84 9.49 -9.00
C VAL A 256 -2.71 9.23 -10.50
N VAL A 257 -2.20 8.07 -10.88
CA VAL A 257 -2.18 7.62 -12.28
C VAL A 257 -3.51 6.96 -12.65
N GLY A 258 -4.01 6.05 -11.81
CA GLY A 258 -5.30 5.41 -12.05
C GLY A 258 -5.53 4.14 -11.24
N LYS A 259 -6.61 3.43 -11.56
CA LYS A 259 -6.93 2.13 -10.98
C LYS A 259 -6.49 1.00 -11.92
N PRO A 260 -5.66 0.05 -11.47
CA PRO A 260 -5.33 -1.12 -12.28
C PRO A 260 -6.58 -2.00 -12.43
N VAL A 261 -6.83 -2.48 -13.65
CA VAL A 261 -8.04 -3.28 -13.96
C VAL A 261 -7.74 -4.77 -14.08
N LEU A 262 -6.53 -5.13 -14.53
CA LEU A 262 -6.15 -6.50 -14.90
C LEU A 262 -4.69 -6.78 -14.57
N ILE A 263 -4.41 -7.93 -13.97
CA ILE A 263 -3.07 -8.52 -13.95
C ILE A 263 -2.89 -9.25 -15.27
N TRP A 264 -2.19 -8.65 -16.23
CA TRP A 264 -1.97 -9.28 -17.53
C TRP A 264 -0.90 -10.38 -17.47
N PHE A 265 0.14 -10.21 -16.63
CA PHE A 265 1.24 -11.15 -16.46
C PHE A 265 1.68 -11.29 -15.00
N SER A 266 2.16 -12.46 -14.61
CA SER A 266 2.73 -12.69 -13.29
C SER A 266 3.85 -13.74 -13.30
N TRP A 267 4.98 -13.37 -12.70
CA TRP A 267 6.21 -14.17 -12.68
C TRP A 267 6.67 -14.47 -11.25
N ASN A 268 7.13 -15.69 -11.03
CA ASN A 268 7.75 -16.17 -9.80
C ASN A 268 9.25 -16.35 -10.04
N THR A 269 10.07 -15.46 -9.47
CA THR A 269 11.53 -15.48 -9.62
C THR A 269 12.14 -16.81 -9.15
N ASP A 270 11.55 -17.41 -8.11
CA ASP A 270 12.05 -18.63 -7.46
C ASP A 270 11.52 -19.92 -8.12
N GLY A 271 10.65 -19.81 -9.13
CA GLY A 271 10.12 -20.96 -9.85
C GLY A 271 11.15 -21.62 -10.77
N LYS A 272 10.82 -22.79 -11.32
CA LYS A 272 11.65 -23.49 -12.33
C LYS A 272 10.88 -23.69 -13.63
N GLY A 273 11.52 -23.41 -14.76
CA GLY A 273 10.93 -23.57 -16.10
C GLY A 273 9.59 -22.83 -16.25
N ILE A 274 8.60 -23.51 -16.80
CA ILE A 274 7.26 -22.94 -17.03
C ILE A 274 6.49 -22.64 -15.73
N ASN A 275 6.87 -23.28 -14.61
CA ASN A 275 6.29 -23.01 -13.29
C ASN A 275 6.75 -21.67 -12.70
N LYS A 276 7.63 -20.92 -13.41
CA LYS A 276 7.86 -19.50 -13.11
C LYS A 276 6.64 -18.64 -13.43
N ILE A 277 5.79 -19.03 -14.39
CA ILE A 277 4.57 -18.28 -14.69
C ILE A 277 3.51 -18.64 -13.65
N ARG A 278 2.94 -17.64 -12.99
CA ARG A 278 1.82 -17.82 -12.06
C ARG A 278 0.50 -17.79 -12.83
N TRP A 279 0.20 -18.90 -13.49
CA TRP A 279 -0.95 -19.05 -14.39
C TRP A 279 -2.29 -18.66 -13.75
N ASP A 280 -2.46 -18.93 -12.45
CA ASP A 280 -3.64 -18.56 -11.67
C ASP A 280 -3.85 -17.04 -11.53
N ARG A 281 -2.80 -16.24 -11.77
CA ARG A 281 -2.82 -14.77 -11.71
C ARG A 281 -2.87 -14.10 -13.08
N MET A 282 -2.67 -14.86 -14.16
CA MET A 282 -2.76 -14.35 -15.52
C MET A 282 -4.18 -13.87 -15.82
N PHE A 283 -4.30 -12.75 -16.53
CA PHE A 283 -5.56 -12.11 -16.91
C PHE A 283 -6.58 -12.03 -15.77
N THR A 284 -6.12 -11.71 -14.56
CA THR A 284 -6.95 -11.72 -13.36
C THR A 284 -7.42 -10.32 -12.98
N THR A 285 -8.70 -10.16 -12.68
CA THR A 285 -9.29 -8.88 -12.24
C THR A 285 -8.63 -8.37 -10.96
N VAL A 286 -8.32 -7.08 -10.91
CA VAL A 286 -7.79 -6.45 -9.69
C VAL A 286 -8.92 -5.95 -8.78
N GLY A 287 -9.85 -5.17 -9.33
CA GLY A 287 -11.02 -4.63 -8.61
C GLY A 287 -12.34 -5.38 -8.89
N GLY A 288 -13.37 -5.07 -8.11
CA GLY A 288 -14.71 -5.68 -8.19
C GLY A 288 -15.11 -6.45 -6.94
N ASP A 289 -16.31 -7.03 -6.97
CA ASP A 289 -16.87 -7.80 -5.85
C ASP A 289 -16.42 -9.27 -5.87
N GLY A 290 -16.42 -9.91 -4.71
CA GLY A 290 -16.03 -11.31 -4.54
C GLY A 290 -14.54 -11.61 -4.82
N GLN A 291 -14.23 -12.89 -5.03
CA GLN A 291 -12.87 -13.36 -5.34
C GLN A 291 -12.37 -12.89 -6.72
N PRO A 292 -11.05 -12.70 -6.91
CA PRO A 292 -10.47 -12.38 -8.21
C PRO A 292 -10.83 -13.45 -9.26
N LYS A 293 -11.23 -13.02 -10.46
CA LYS A 293 -11.54 -13.91 -11.58
C LYS A 293 -10.46 -13.82 -12.65
N SER A 294 -9.92 -14.97 -13.07
CA SER A 294 -9.03 -15.06 -14.22
C SER A 294 -9.84 -15.24 -15.51
N TYR A 295 -9.51 -14.46 -16.52
CA TYR A 295 -10.06 -14.56 -17.87
C TYR A 295 -9.09 -15.21 -18.86
N PHE A 296 -8.00 -15.83 -18.36
CA PHE A 296 -6.92 -16.34 -19.20
C PHE A 296 -7.40 -17.41 -20.20
N ILE A 297 -8.22 -18.38 -19.74
CA ILE A 297 -8.74 -19.44 -20.62
C ILE A 297 -9.63 -18.85 -21.72
N TYR A 298 -10.51 -17.90 -21.37
CA TYR A 298 -11.36 -17.24 -22.35
C TYR A 298 -10.53 -16.47 -23.40
N PHE A 299 -9.45 -15.81 -22.98
CA PHE A 299 -8.50 -15.17 -23.89
C PHE A 299 -7.84 -16.17 -24.84
N ILE A 300 -7.37 -17.32 -24.34
CA ILE A 300 -6.76 -18.36 -25.19
C ILE A 300 -7.79 -18.92 -26.19
N VAL A 301 -9.02 -19.19 -25.77
CA VAL A 301 -10.08 -19.65 -26.67
C VAL A 301 -10.36 -18.62 -27.77
N ALA A 302 -10.49 -17.34 -27.41
CA ALA A 302 -10.69 -16.26 -28.38
C ALA A 302 -9.51 -16.14 -29.35
N LEU A 303 -8.28 -16.29 -28.85
CA LEU A 303 -7.07 -16.26 -29.67
C LEU A 303 -7.02 -17.42 -30.67
N VAL A 304 -7.34 -18.65 -30.23
CA VAL A 304 -7.40 -19.83 -31.10
C VAL A 304 -8.47 -19.68 -32.18
N ILE A 305 -9.67 -19.19 -31.81
CA ILE A 305 -10.74 -18.89 -32.78
C ILE A 305 -10.28 -17.84 -33.79
N TYR A 306 -9.64 -16.77 -33.33
CA TYR A 306 -9.12 -15.71 -34.19
C TYR A 306 -8.07 -16.23 -35.19
N ILE A 307 -7.09 -17.01 -34.71
CA ILE A 307 -6.06 -17.62 -35.57
C ILE A 307 -6.69 -18.59 -36.57
N GLY A 308 -7.61 -19.45 -36.12
CA GLY A 308 -8.33 -20.39 -36.99
C GLY A 308 -9.13 -19.67 -38.08
N PHE A 309 -9.84 -18.60 -37.73
CA PHE A 309 -10.56 -17.75 -38.69
C PHE A 309 -9.60 -17.05 -39.67
N TYR A 310 -8.47 -16.54 -39.19
CA TYR A 310 -7.45 -15.91 -40.01
C TYR A 310 -6.86 -16.88 -41.05
N GLU A 311 -6.46 -18.09 -40.63
CA GLU A 311 -5.93 -19.11 -41.53
C GLU A 311 -6.99 -19.62 -42.52
N PHE A 312 -8.25 -19.79 -42.08
CA PHE A 312 -9.36 -20.13 -42.99
C PHE A 312 -9.55 -19.07 -44.09
N LYS A 313 -9.56 -17.78 -43.72
CA LYS A 313 -9.69 -16.68 -44.68
C LYS A 313 -8.52 -16.64 -45.66
N LYS A 314 -7.30 -16.88 -45.19
CA LYS A 314 -6.09 -16.95 -46.01
C LYS A 314 -6.14 -18.10 -47.02
N ILE A 315 -6.62 -19.28 -46.62
CA ILE A 315 -6.82 -20.42 -47.52
C ILE A 315 -7.88 -20.10 -48.58
N LYS A 316 -9.01 -19.50 -48.17
CA LYS A 316 -10.08 -19.11 -49.10
C LYS A 316 -9.59 -18.10 -50.15
N ASN A 317 -8.82 -17.10 -49.74
CA ASN A 317 -8.27 -16.08 -50.64
C ASN A 317 -7.18 -16.59 -51.59
N LYS A 318 -6.53 -17.72 -51.29
CA LYS A 318 -5.57 -18.38 -52.21
C LYS A 318 -6.26 -19.28 -53.24
N ARG A 319 -7.53 -19.65 -53.01
CA ARG A 319 -8.32 -20.51 -53.90
C ARG A 319 -9.28 -19.70 -54.80
N SER A 320 -9.37 -18.39 -54.60
CA SER A 320 -10.06 -17.42 -55.45
C SER A 320 -9.04 -16.67 -56.29
#